data_AF-V9KU13-F1
#
_entry.id   AF-V9KU13-F1
#
_cell.length_a   1.000
_cell.length_b   1.000
_cell.length_c   1.000
_cell.angle_alpha   90.00
_cell.angle_beta   90.00
_cell.angle_gamma   90.00
#
_symmetry.space_group_name_H-M   'P 1'
#
loop_
_entity.id
_entity.type
_entity.pdbx_description
1 polymer ?
#
loop_
_entity_poly.entity_id
_entity_poly.type
_entity_poly.pdbx_seq_one_letter_code
_entity_poly.pdbx_strand_id
1 'polypeptide(L)'
;MSECASVNGMRVVDGTLFLRGKPQPTSSLQEAMAAFLKFLQSVSRPVLIGHNIWRFDCSVIHRVWEKLSMKDQFNECIVGFLDTLWLAKNMISRRAVKSYSLHHLVFTCVRKDFVAKNSLEEVKILQELYSVLNPSPEQTCNAQFSLSQFECRLSLQPLLDQKIISNPILVQLAKQEISLEKIKSAHQEDPRCGVQKLLYVNGNTVLSRPELTIRKIRAFLRVKSLKDRKLDSMWWNATQNVK
;
A
#
# COMPACT_ATOMS: atom_id res chain seq x y z
N MET A 1 -17.75 -1.73 22.76
CA MET A 1 -16.85 -2.82 22.31
C MET A 1 -16.29 -2.40 20.97
N SER A 2 -14.96 -2.39 20.78
CA SER A 2 -14.40 -2.05 19.47
C SER A 2 -14.65 -3.18 18.48
N GLU A 3 -15.02 -2.83 17.26
CA GLU A 3 -15.35 -3.72 16.13
C GLU A 3 -14.23 -4.72 15.78
N CYS A 4 -13.00 -4.46 16.21
CA CYS A 4 -11.84 -5.34 15.99
C CYS A 4 -11.86 -6.57 16.91
N ALA A 5 -12.35 -6.42 18.14
CA ALA A 5 -12.34 -7.49 19.15
C ALA A 5 -13.33 -8.62 18.82
N SER A 6 -14.43 -8.32 18.13
CA SER A 6 -15.39 -9.33 17.67
C SER A 6 -14.83 -10.20 16.54
N VAL A 7 -13.88 -9.69 15.75
CA VAL A 7 -13.34 -10.37 14.57
C VAL A 7 -12.16 -11.27 14.92
N ASN A 8 -11.22 -10.80 15.75
CA ASN A 8 -10.00 -11.55 16.08
C ASN A 8 -9.95 -12.09 17.51
N GLY A 9 -10.92 -11.72 18.37
CA GLY A 9 -10.95 -12.09 19.78
C GLY A 9 -9.85 -11.41 20.62
N MET A 10 -9.15 -10.41 20.09
CA MET A 10 -8.11 -9.67 20.79
C MET A 10 -8.71 -8.49 21.56
N ARG A 11 -8.32 -8.32 22.83
CA ARG A 11 -8.64 -7.13 23.61
C ARG A 11 -7.44 -6.71 24.47
N VAL A 12 -7.31 -5.43 24.74
CA VAL A 12 -6.38 -4.92 25.75
C VAL A 12 -7.18 -4.56 27.00
N VAL A 13 -6.78 -5.09 28.16
CA VAL A 13 -7.31 -4.73 29.48
C VAL A 13 -6.12 -4.38 30.36
N ASP A 14 -6.12 -3.16 30.91
CA ASP A 14 -5.07 -2.66 31.82
C ASP A 14 -3.64 -2.90 31.29
N GLY A 15 -3.41 -2.58 30.01
CA GLY A 15 -2.12 -2.75 29.35
C GLY A 15 -1.77 -4.18 28.93
N THR A 16 -2.58 -5.18 29.30
CA THR A 16 -2.37 -6.59 28.96
C THR A 16 -3.20 -6.99 27.73
N LEU A 17 -2.56 -7.62 26.74
CA LEU A 17 -3.24 -8.19 25.59
C LEU A 17 -3.84 -9.55 25.95
N PHE A 18 -5.12 -9.74 25.64
CA PHE A 18 -5.80 -11.03 25.76
C PHE A 18 -6.27 -11.49 24.38
N LEU A 19 -6.12 -12.79 24.10
CA LEU A 19 -6.72 -13.49 22.96
C LEU A 19 -7.80 -14.44 23.49
N ARG A 20 -9.06 -14.16 23.18
CA ARG A 20 -10.23 -14.96 23.59
C ARG A 20 -10.24 -15.23 25.10
N GLY A 21 -9.97 -14.19 25.88
CA GLY A 21 -9.92 -14.24 27.35
C GLY A 21 -8.61 -14.77 27.95
N LYS A 22 -7.64 -15.22 27.14
CA LYS A 22 -6.34 -15.69 27.64
C LYS A 22 -5.27 -14.60 27.49
N PRO A 23 -4.55 -14.23 28.57
CA PRO A 23 -3.47 -13.26 28.47
C PRO A 23 -2.38 -13.76 27.50
N GLN A 24 -1.80 -12.85 26.74
CA GLN A 24 -0.77 -13.14 25.75
C GLN A 24 0.52 -12.42 26.14
N PRO A 25 1.69 -13.07 26.01
CA PRO A 25 2.96 -12.38 26.08
C PRO A 25 3.04 -11.36 24.95
N THR A 26 3.58 -10.18 25.25
CA THR A 26 3.78 -9.11 24.29
C THR A 26 5.24 -8.67 24.32
N SER A 27 5.68 -8.07 23.22
CA SER A 27 6.97 -7.38 23.13
C SER A 27 6.70 -5.93 22.75
N SER A 28 7.66 -5.05 23.01
CA SER A 28 7.58 -3.69 22.48
C SER A 28 7.59 -3.73 20.95
N LEU A 29 7.02 -2.68 20.34
CA LEU A 29 7.04 -2.54 18.88
C LEU A 29 8.47 -2.55 18.34
N GLN A 30 9.41 -1.90 19.03
CA GLN A 30 10.82 -1.88 18.64
C GLN A 30 11.44 -3.28 18.62
N GLU A 31 11.23 -4.07 19.67
CA GLU A 31 11.76 -5.44 19.77
C GLU A 31 11.14 -6.35 18.70
N ALA A 32 9.82 -6.28 18.52
CA ALA A 32 9.13 -7.10 17.53
C ALA A 32 9.60 -6.80 16.10
N MET A 33 9.76 -5.52 15.76
CA MET A 33 10.22 -5.12 14.43
C MET A 33 11.70 -5.42 14.24
N ALA A 34 12.56 -5.22 15.24
CA ALA A 34 13.97 -5.62 15.17
C ALA A 34 14.13 -7.14 14.99
N ALA A 35 13.34 -7.95 15.69
CA ALA A 35 13.31 -9.40 15.51
C ALA A 35 12.83 -9.79 14.11
N PHE A 36 11.80 -9.12 13.60
CA PHE A 36 11.31 -9.34 12.25
C PHE A 36 12.36 -8.97 11.19
N LEU A 37 13.08 -7.86 11.35
CA LEU A 37 14.17 -7.47 10.44
C LEU A 37 15.27 -8.54 10.42
N LYS A 38 15.71 -9.02 11.58
CA LYS A 38 16.70 -10.11 11.69
C LYS A 38 16.24 -11.38 10.99
N PHE A 39 14.95 -11.71 11.10
CA PHE A 39 14.36 -12.82 10.36
C PHE A 39 14.39 -12.59 8.85
N LEU A 40 14.07 -11.38 8.37
CA LEU A 40 14.19 -11.06 6.95
C LEU A 40 15.63 -11.11 6.46
N GLN A 41 16.61 -10.77 7.29
CA GLN A 41 18.03 -10.86 6.94
C GLN A 41 18.54 -12.31 6.87
N SER A 42 17.93 -13.24 7.61
CA SER A 42 18.30 -14.65 7.56
C SER A 42 17.78 -15.38 6.31
N VAL A 43 16.81 -14.80 5.63
CA VAL A 43 16.27 -15.28 4.35
C VAL A 43 16.83 -14.36 3.27
N SER A 44 17.60 -14.84 2.29
CA SER A 44 18.29 -13.97 1.33
C SER A 44 17.34 -13.08 0.50
N ARG A 45 17.05 -11.87 0.99
CA ARG A 45 16.18 -10.84 0.40
C ARG A 45 14.84 -11.37 -0.11
N PRO A 46 13.89 -11.73 0.77
CA PRO A 46 12.64 -12.35 0.34
C PRO A 46 11.70 -11.36 -0.34
N VAL A 47 10.71 -11.90 -1.05
CA VAL A 47 9.49 -11.19 -1.44
C VAL A 47 8.44 -11.44 -0.37
N LEU A 48 7.83 -10.37 0.15
CA LEU A 48 6.76 -10.47 1.14
C LEU A 48 5.41 -10.70 0.46
N ILE A 49 4.77 -11.82 0.77
CA ILE A 49 3.53 -12.24 0.13
C ILE A 49 2.36 -12.04 1.09
N GLY A 50 1.28 -11.43 0.62
CA GLY A 50 0.05 -11.27 1.40
C GLY A 50 -1.17 -11.10 0.51
N HIS A 51 -2.34 -11.34 1.07
CA HIS A 51 -3.60 -11.17 0.36
C HIS A 51 -4.13 -9.75 0.53
N ASN A 52 -4.21 -8.98 -0.55
CA ASN A 52 -4.56 -7.55 -0.52
C ASN A 52 -3.53 -6.69 0.24
N ILE A 53 -2.28 -7.16 0.26
CA ILE A 53 -1.16 -6.59 1.00
C ILE A 53 -0.88 -5.14 0.56
N TRP A 54 -1.09 -4.83 -0.73
CA TRP A 54 -0.93 -3.49 -1.29
C TRP A 54 -1.80 -2.44 -0.60
N ARG A 55 -3.00 -2.83 -0.17
CA ARG A 55 -3.95 -1.90 0.45
C ARG A 55 -3.81 -1.89 1.97
N PHE A 56 -3.62 -3.05 2.57
CA PHE A 56 -3.74 -3.23 4.02
C PHE A 56 -2.38 -3.30 4.70
N ASP A 57 -1.71 -4.44 4.67
CA ASP A 57 -0.55 -4.70 5.52
C ASP A 57 0.62 -3.76 5.23
N CYS A 58 0.90 -3.46 3.96
CA CYS A 58 1.98 -2.54 3.59
C CYS A 58 1.82 -1.16 4.24
N SER A 59 0.58 -0.66 4.41
CA SER A 59 0.33 0.65 5.05
C SER A 59 0.66 0.61 6.54
N VAL A 60 0.40 -0.51 7.21
CA VAL A 60 0.74 -0.70 8.62
C VAL A 60 2.25 -0.86 8.78
N ILE A 61 2.85 -1.74 7.98
CA ILE A 61 4.28 -2.05 7.98
C ILE A 61 5.10 -0.77 7.71
N HIS A 62 4.76 -0.03 6.64
CA HIS A 62 5.44 1.22 6.30
C HIS A 62 5.38 2.24 7.43
N ARG A 63 4.18 2.49 7.98
CA ARG A 63 4.00 3.45 9.09
C ARG A 63 4.84 3.08 10.32
N VAL A 64 4.92 1.79 10.63
CA VAL A 64 5.73 1.31 11.76
C VAL A 64 7.21 1.54 11.49
N TRP A 65 7.72 1.14 10.32
CA TRP A 65 9.13 1.33 9.99
C TRP A 65 9.54 2.78 9.88
N GLU A 66 8.66 3.64 9.36
CA GLU A 66 8.85 5.09 9.33
C GLU A 66 8.95 5.65 10.75
N LYS A 67 8.01 5.28 11.64
CA LYS A 67 8.03 5.69 13.06
C LYS A 67 9.32 5.27 13.77
N LEU A 68 9.90 4.12 13.40
CA LEU A 68 11.11 3.59 14.01
C LEU A 68 12.40 4.02 13.28
N SER A 69 12.31 4.81 12.20
CA SER A 69 13.45 5.18 11.36
C SER A 69 14.24 3.98 10.81
N MET A 70 13.54 2.88 10.51
CA MET A 70 14.11 1.61 10.04
C MET A 70 13.71 1.26 8.60
N LYS A 71 13.09 2.21 7.89
CA LYS A 71 12.58 2.01 6.52
C LYS A 71 13.68 1.60 5.53
N ASP A 72 14.84 2.25 5.58
CA ASP A 72 15.93 2.00 4.63
C ASP A 72 16.52 0.60 4.85
N GLN A 73 16.75 0.22 6.11
CA GLN A 73 17.18 -1.12 6.50
C GLN A 73 16.18 -2.19 6.04
N PHE A 74 14.88 -1.92 6.21
CA PHE A 74 13.83 -2.82 5.75
C PHE A 74 13.83 -2.97 4.22
N ASN A 75 14.01 -1.86 3.48
CA ASN A 75 14.07 -1.87 2.02
C ASN A 75 15.25 -2.70 1.49
N GLU A 76 16.41 -2.63 2.14
CA GLU A 76 17.58 -3.44 1.79
C GLU A 76 17.33 -4.94 2.01
N CYS A 77 16.54 -5.28 3.04
CA CYS A 77 16.26 -6.65 3.43
C CYS A 77 15.28 -7.38 2.53
N ILE A 78 14.54 -6.71 1.63
CA ILE A 78 13.55 -7.37 0.76
C ILE A 78 13.79 -7.08 -0.72
N VAL A 79 13.22 -7.91 -1.59
CA VAL A 79 13.10 -7.60 -3.03
C VAL A 79 11.87 -6.73 -3.28
N GLY A 80 10.79 -6.99 -2.55
CA GLY A 80 9.52 -6.29 -2.71
C GLY A 80 8.38 -7.10 -2.12
N PHE A 81 7.19 -6.89 -2.68
CA PHE A 81 5.94 -7.49 -2.21
C PHE A 81 5.20 -8.18 -3.34
N LEU A 82 4.36 -9.15 -3.01
CA LEU A 82 3.43 -9.81 -3.93
C LEU A 82 2.02 -9.76 -3.36
N ASP A 83 1.09 -9.18 -4.11
CA ASP A 83 -0.34 -9.16 -3.75
C ASP A 83 -1.08 -10.34 -4.37
N THR A 84 -1.45 -11.32 -3.55
CA THR A 84 -2.15 -12.52 -4.05
C THR A 84 -3.58 -12.23 -4.51
N LEU A 85 -4.17 -11.09 -4.12
CA LEU A 85 -5.44 -10.63 -4.67
C LEU A 85 -5.28 -10.19 -6.13
N TRP A 86 -4.18 -9.52 -6.46
CA TRP A 86 -3.87 -9.15 -7.85
C TRP A 86 -3.58 -10.40 -8.67
N LEU A 87 -2.80 -11.32 -8.12
CA LEU A 87 -2.51 -12.60 -8.74
C LEU A 87 -3.80 -13.38 -9.05
N ALA A 88 -4.68 -13.54 -8.06
CA ALA A 88 -5.94 -14.25 -8.24
C ALA A 88 -6.84 -13.60 -9.29
N LYS A 89 -6.89 -12.26 -9.36
CA LYS A 89 -7.66 -11.54 -10.40
C LYS A 89 -7.13 -11.75 -11.81
N ASN A 90 -5.82 -11.94 -11.96
CA ASN A 90 -5.19 -12.20 -13.25
C ASN A 90 -5.38 -13.65 -13.69
N MET A 91 -5.43 -14.60 -12.76
CA MET A 91 -5.51 -16.03 -13.05
C MET A 91 -6.93 -16.57 -13.13
N ILE A 92 -7.85 -15.99 -12.36
CA ILE A 92 -9.20 -16.52 -12.18
C ILE A 92 -10.21 -15.53 -12.76
N SER A 93 -10.97 -15.99 -13.74
CA SER A 93 -12.07 -15.22 -14.33
C SER A 93 -13.09 -14.82 -13.27
N ARG A 94 -13.57 -13.58 -13.34
CA ARG A 94 -14.63 -13.06 -12.43
C ARG A 94 -15.91 -13.90 -12.45
N ARG A 95 -16.16 -14.65 -13.53
CA ARG A 95 -17.31 -15.54 -13.68
C ARG A 95 -17.17 -16.86 -12.89
N ALA A 96 -15.94 -17.27 -12.59
CA ALA A 96 -15.66 -18.52 -11.89
C ALA A 96 -15.76 -18.40 -10.35
N VAL A 97 -15.71 -17.17 -9.82
CA VAL A 97 -15.74 -16.91 -8.37
C VAL A 97 -16.78 -15.84 -8.06
N LYS A 98 -17.46 -15.92 -6.91
CA LYS A 98 -18.40 -14.88 -6.45
C LYS A 98 -17.68 -13.66 -5.91
N SER A 99 -16.52 -13.84 -5.28
CA SER A 99 -15.66 -12.78 -4.77
C SER A 99 -14.19 -13.23 -4.80
N TYR A 100 -13.27 -12.28 -4.64
CA TYR A 100 -11.84 -12.60 -4.49
C TYR A 100 -11.40 -12.51 -3.03
N SER A 101 -12.29 -12.69 -2.05
CA SER A 101 -11.85 -12.81 -0.66
C SER A 101 -11.03 -14.08 -0.49
N LEU A 102 -10.06 -14.08 0.43
CA LEU A 102 -9.24 -15.26 0.72
C LEU A 102 -10.10 -16.49 1.02
N HIS A 103 -11.12 -16.32 1.89
CA HIS A 103 -12.10 -17.37 2.19
C HIS A 103 -12.73 -17.99 0.95
N HIS A 104 -13.26 -17.15 0.06
CA HIS A 104 -13.96 -17.64 -1.13
C HIS A 104 -13.01 -18.29 -2.15
N LEU A 105 -11.80 -17.76 -2.30
CA LEU A 105 -10.77 -18.33 -3.16
C LEU A 105 -10.33 -19.70 -2.67
N VAL A 106 -10.13 -19.87 -1.37
CA VAL A 106 -9.76 -21.17 -0.77
C VAL A 106 -10.90 -22.17 -0.91
N PHE A 107 -12.15 -21.75 -0.64
CA PHE A 107 -13.32 -22.59 -0.85
C PHE A 107 -13.43 -23.07 -2.29
N THR A 108 -13.21 -22.19 -3.27
CA THR A 108 -13.40 -22.52 -4.68
C THR A 108 -12.23 -23.32 -5.27
N CYS A 109 -10.99 -22.91 -4.98
CA CYS A 109 -9.78 -23.47 -5.58
C CYS A 109 -9.22 -24.65 -4.78
N VAL A 110 -9.16 -24.52 -3.45
CA VAL A 110 -8.59 -25.54 -2.55
C VAL A 110 -9.66 -26.53 -2.07
N ARG A 111 -10.95 -26.21 -2.26
CA ARG A 111 -12.10 -27.01 -1.80
C ARG A 111 -12.14 -27.18 -0.27
N LYS A 112 -11.70 -26.16 0.45
CA LYS A 112 -11.72 -26.10 1.92
C LYS A 112 -12.56 -24.93 2.41
N ASP A 113 -13.42 -25.21 3.37
CA ASP A 113 -14.03 -24.16 4.19
C ASP A 113 -13.16 -23.97 5.45
N PHE A 114 -12.80 -22.74 5.76
CA PHE A 114 -11.93 -22.44 6.89
C PHE A 114 -12.39 -21.19 7.65
N VAL A 115 -12.11 -21.17 8.95
CA VAL A 115 -12.25 -19.99 9.80
C VAL A 115 -10.91 -19.82 10.50
N ALA A 116 -10.08 -18.90 10.02
CA ALA A 116 -8.76 -18.68 10.62
C ALA A 116 -8.91 -18.20 12.07
N LYS A 117 -8.26 -18.89 13.00
CA LYS A 117 -8.28 -18.52 14.43
C LYS A 117 -7.23 -17.47 14.75
N ASN A 118 -6.20 -17.34 13.93
CA ASN A 118 -5.09 -16.39 14.05
C ASN A 118 -4.42 -16.16 12.68
N SER A 119 -3.50 -15.18 12.63
CA SER A 119 -2.79 -14.82 11.41
C SER A 119 -1.89 -15.93 10.86
N LEU A 120 -1.33 -16.80 11.70
CA LEU A 120 -0.47 -17.90 11.24
C LEU A 120 -1.27 -18.97 10.47
N GLU A 121 -2.47 -19.30 10.95
CA GLU A 121 -3.39 -20.18 10.22
C GLU A 121 -3.80 -19.56 8.88
N GLU A 122 -4.08 -18.26 8.85
CA GLU A 122 -4.41 -17.55 7.61
C GLU A 122 -3.27 -17.60 6.59
N VAL A 123 -2.02 -17.39 7.02
CA VAL A 123 -0.83 -17.46 6.14
C VAL A 123 -0.60 -18.89 5.63
N LYS A 124 -0.83 -19.93 6.44
CA LYS A 124 -0.73 -21.33 5.99
C LYS A 124 -1.78 -21.66 4.92
N ILE A 125 -3.01 -21.19 5.11
CA ILE A 125 -4.07 -21.36 4.11
C ILE A 125 -3.76 -20.56 2.84
N LEU A 126 -3.19 -19.36 2.97
CA LEU A 126 -2.73 -18.58 1.83
C LEU A 126 -1.61 -19.29 1.06
N GLN A 127 -0.68 -19.94 1.76
CA GLN A 127 0.38 -20.75 1.15
C GLN A 127 -0.21 -21.93 0.36
N GLU A 128 -1.22 -22.61 0.92
CA GLU A 128 -1.91 -23.69 0.21
C GLU A 128 -2.62 -23.19 -1.06
N LEU A 129 -3.33 -22.05 -0.96
CA LEU A 129 -3.94 -21.42 -2.13
C LEU A 129 -2.89 -21.07 -3.19
N TYR A 130 -1.77 -20.46 -2.80
CA TYR A 130 -0.69 -20.12 -3.74
C TYR A 130 -0.15 -21.36 -4.47
N SER A 131 0.06 -22.46 -3.74
CA SER A 131 0.49 -23.73 -4.31
C SER A 131 -0.52 -24.32 -5.30
N VAL A 132 -1.83 -24.25 -5.00
CA VAL A 132 -2.89 -24.72 -5.91
C VAL A 132 -3.01 -23.84 -7.15
N LEU A 133 -2.85 -22.52 -7.00
CA LEU A 133 -2.85 -21.61 -8.15
C LEU A 133 -1.64 -21.85 -9.06
N ASN A 134 -0.49 -22.18 -8.49
CA ASN A 134 0.76 -22.48 -9.22
C ASN A 134 1.08 -21.42 -10.31
N PRO A 135 1.27 -20.14 -9.92
CA PRO A 135 1.41 -19.06 -10.89
C PRO A 135 2.70 -19.16 -11.71
N SER A 136 2.63 -18.74 -12.97
CA SER A 136 3.83 -18.60 -13.79
C SER A 136 4.73 -17.46 -13.29
N PRO A 137 6.02 -17.43 -13.67
CA PRO A 137 6.90 -16.30 -13.35
C PRO A 137 6.36 -14.95 -13.84
N GLU A 138 5.71 -14.93 -15.01
CA GLU A 138 5.10 -13.71 -15.56
C GLU A 138 3.91 -13.24 -14.71
N GLN A 139 3.01 -14.15 -14.34
CA GLN A 139 1.86 -13.83 -13.47
C GLN A 139 2.33 -13.32 -12.11
N THR A 140 3.38 -13.95 -11.58
CA THR A 140 4.04 -13.59 -10.33
C THR A 140 4.63 -12.19 -10.42
N CYS A 141 5.39 -11.88 -11.47
CA CYS A 141 5.96 -10.55 -11.72
C CYS A 141 4.86 -9.46 -11.80
N ASN A 142 3.78 -9.74 -12.52
CA ASN A 142 2.66 -8.80 -12.69
C ASN A 142 1.91 -8.48 -11.38
N ALA A 143 1.98 -9.38 -10.39
CA ALA A 143 1.40 -9.20 -9.06
C ALA A 143 2.38 -8.60 -8.04
N GLN A 144 3.65 -8.36 -8.41
CA GLN A 144 4.64 -7.78 -7.53
C GLN A 144 4.70 -6.25 -7.58
N PHE A 145 5.25 -5.67 -6.53
CA PHE A 145 5.58 -4.25 -6.45
C PHE A 145 6.73 -3.97 -5.46
N SER A 146 7.45 -2.87 -5.68
CA SER A 146 8.54 -2.41 -4.81
C SER A 146 8.04 -1.50 -3.68
N LEU A 147 8.88 -1.28 -2.67
CA LEU A 147 8.61 -0.28 -1.63
C LEU A 147 8.44 1.13 -2.24
N SER A 148 9.26 1.49 -3.23
CA SER A 148 9.16 2.80 -3.91
C SER A 148 7.83 2.97 -4.65
N GLN A 149 7.35 1.93 -5.34
CA GLN A 149 6.02 1.96 -5.97
C GLN A 149 4.92 2.10 -4.91
N PHE A 150 5.05 1.44 -3.76
CA PHE A 150 4.12 1.61 -2.65
C PHE A 150 4.15 3.05 -2.08
N GLU A 151 5.32 3.65 -1.90
CA GLU A 151 5.49 5.05 -1.49
C GLU A 151 4.89 6.03 -2.51
N CYS A 152 5.04 5.75 -3.81
CA CYS A 152 4.37 6.52 -4.86
C CYS A 152 2.86 6.49 -4.65
N ARG A 153 2.26 5.34 -4.36
CA ARG A 153 0.83 5.25 -3.99
C ARG A 153 0.50 6.15 -2.79
N LEU A 154 1.30 6.11 -1.72
CA LEU A 154 1.05 6.92 -0.53
C LEU A 154 1.09 8.42 -0.87
N SER A 155 2.06 8.86 -1.67
CA SER A 155 2.18 10.26 -2.12
C SER A 155 0.96 10.74 -2.92
N LEU A 156 0.32 9.83 -3.67
CA LEU A 156 -0.83 10.11 -4.53
C LEU A 156 -2.17 10.09 -3.77
N GLN A 157 -2.20 9.65 -2.51
CA GLN A 157 -3.43 9.54 -1.71
C GLN A 157 -4.27 10.84 -1.70
N PRO A 158 -3.70 12.06 -1.60
CA PRO A 158 -4.47 13.31 -1.66
C PRO A 158 -5.26 13.49 -2.97
N LEU A 159 -4.79 12.96 -4.09
CA LEU A 159 -5.51 13.01 -5.37
C LEU A 159 -6.68 12.01 -5.39
N LEU A 160 -6.51 10.86 -4.75
CA LEU A 160 -7.58 9.87 -4.60
C LEU A 160 -8.68 10.40 -3.67
N ASP A 161 -8.30 10.97 -2.52
CA ASP A 161 -9.23 11.51 -1.52
C ASP A 161 -10.10 12.63 -2.09
N GLN A 162 -9.52 13.47 -2.95
CA GLN A 162 -10.24 14.55 -3.65
C GLN A 162 -10.97 14.09 -4.90
N LYS A 163 -11.03 12.77 -5.18
CA LYS A 163 -11.70 12.18 -6.36
C LYS A 163 -11.18 12.76 -7.68
N ILE A 164 -9.90 13.15 -7.71
CA ILE A 164 -9.21 13.64 -8.91
C ILE A 164 -8.82 12.44 -9.78
N ILE A 165 -8.32 11.38 -9.13
CA ILE A 165 -8.01 10.10 -9.75
C ILE A 165 -8.84 8.97 -9.11
N SER A 166 -9.02 7.88 -9.86
CA SER A 166 -9.63 6.65 -9.35
C SER A 166 -8.57 5.71 -8.80
N ASN A 167 -8.97 4.68 -8.04
CA ASN A 167 -8.02 3.70 -7.51
C ASN A 167 -7.24 2.94 -8.61
N PRO A 168 -7.83 2.52 -9.74
CA PRO A 168 -7.06 1.96 -10.86
C PRO A 168 -5.97 2.90 -11.39
N ILE A 169 -6.29 4.19 -11.55
CA ILE A 169 -5.32 5.20 -11.99
C ILE A 169 -4.20 5.36 -10.96
N LEU A 170 -4.54 5.42 -9.67
CA LEU A 170 -3.54 5.50 -8.60
C LEU A 170 -2.57 4.30 -8.64
N VAL A 171 -3.08 3.08 -8.78
CA VAL A 171 -2.24 1.87 -8.89
C VAL A 171 -1.35 1.94 -10.12
N GLN A 172 -1.88 2.39 -11.25
CA GLN A 172 -1.11 2.49 -12.50
C GLN A 172 0.02 3.52 -12.40
N LEU A 173 -0.26 4.72 -11.88
CA LEU A 173 0.74 5.74 -11.63
C LEU A 173 1.83 5.24 -10.67
N ALA A 174 1.42 4.61 -9.58
CA ALA A 174 2.33 4.08 -8.58
C ALA A 174 3.24 2.98 -9.16
N LYS A 175 2.71 2.06 -9.98
CA LYS A 175 3.50 1.03 -10.67
C LYS A 175 4.51 1.62 -11.67
N GLN A 176 4.20 2.77 -12.27
CA GLN A 176 5.12 3.52 -13.13
C GLN A 176 6.06 4.45 -12.35
N GLU A 177 6.09 4.33 -11.02
CA GLU A 177 6.88 5.19 -10.11
C GLU A 177 6.58 6.68 -10.28
N ILE A 178 5.35 7.04 -10.66
CA ILE A 178 4.90 8.43 -10.76
C ILE A 178 4.37 8.85 -9.40
N SER A 179 5.19 9.57 -8.63
CA SER A 179 4.82 10.13 -7.33
C SER A 179 4.17 11.51 -7.47
N LEU A 180 3.55 12.01 -6.39
CA LEU A 180 3.03 13.37 -6.36
C LEU A 180 4.14 14.42 -6.52
N GLU A 181 5.35 14.15 -6.02
CA GLU A 181 6.54 14.98 -6.19
C GLU A 181 6.93 15.07 -7.67
N LYS A 182 7.01 13.94 -8.39
CA LYS A 182 7.29 13.96 -9.84
C LYS A 182 6.25 14.76 -10.62
N ILE A 183 4.97 14.61 -10.26
CA ILE A 183 3.87 15.39 -10.85
C ILE A 183 4.03 16.89 -10.57
N LYS A 184 4.41 17.27 -9.34
CA LYS A 184 4.68 18.66 -8.95
C LYS A 184 5.85 19.24 -9.74
N SER A 185 6.98 18.55 -9.80
CA SER A 185 8.17 18.99 -10.53
C SER A 185 7.86 19.20 -12.01
N ALA A 186 7.19 18.24 -12.65
CA ALA A 186 6.76 18.39 -14.04
C ALA A 186 5.82 19.60 -14.24
N HIS A 187 4.93 19.89 -13.28
CA HIS A 187 4.08 21.07 -13.35
C HIS A 187 4.84 22.39 -13.14
N GLN A 188 5.89 22.39 -12.33
CA GLN A 188 6.72 23.58 -12.09
C GLN A 188 7.59 23.90 -13.30
N GLU A 189 8.16 22.88 -13.94
CA GLU A 189 8.95 23.00 -15.17
C GLU A 189 8.09 23.50 -16.34
N ASP A 190 6.89 22.91 -16.52
CA ASP A 190 5.97 23.28 -17.58
C ASP A 190 4.51 23.23 -17.07
N PRO A 191 3.95 24.38 -16.63
CA PRO A 191 2.59 24.44 -16.08
C PRO A 191 1.50 24.04 -17.08
N ARG A 192 1.78 24.11 -18.39
CA ARG A 192 0.81 23.87 -19.46
C ARG A 192 0.86 22.46 -20.01
N CYS A 193 2.03 21.84 -20.11
CA CYS A 193 2.19 20.53 -20.74
C CYS A 193 2.98 19.53 -19.90
N GLY A 194 3.68 19.92 -18.83
CA GLY A 194 4.56 19.02 -18.08
C GLY A 194 3.85 17.80 -17.47
N VAL A 195 2.72 18.03 -16.78
CA VAL A 195 1.87 16.92 -16.28
C VAL A 195 1.36 16.03 -17.43
N GLN A 196 1.08 16.61 -18.60
CA GLN A 196 0.62 15.81 -19.74
C GLN A 196 1.77 14.96 -20.28
N LYS A 197 2.94 15.55 -20.50
CA LYS A 197 4.14 14.84 -20.95
C LYS A 197 4.48 13.67 -20.02
N LEU A 198 4.45 13.90 -18.71
CA LEU A 198 4.72 12.88 -17.68
C LEU A 198 3.71 11.72 -17.73
N LEU A 199 2.42 12.00 -17.96
CA LEU A 199 1.36 11.00 -17.95
C LEU A 199 1.14 10.28 -19.31
N TYR A 200 1.85 10.70 -20.36
CA TYR A 200 1.77 10.14 -21.71
C TYR A 200 3.07 9.47 -22.19
N VAL A 201 4.00 9.17 -21.30
CA VAL A 201 5.27 8.51 -21.66
C VAL A 201 5.00 7.05 -22.05
N ASN A 202 5.55 6.61 -23.20
CA ASN A 202 5.43 5.28 -23.82
C ASN A 202 4.19 5.01 -24.70
N GLY A 203 3.52 6.04 -25.24
CA GLY A 203 2.49 5.85 -26.28
C GLY A 203 1.17 5.22 -25.82
N ASN A 204 1.08 4.81 -24.55
CA ASN A 204 -0.13 4.33 -23.90
C ASN A 204 -0.64 5.38 -22.91
N THR A 205 -1.91 5.77 -23.07
CA THR A 205 -2.54 6.68 -22.11
C THR A 205 -2.71 5.98 -20.76
N VAL A 206 -2.11 6.55 -19.70
CA VAL A 206 -2.32 6.09 -18.32
C VAL A 206 -3.78 6.25 -17.85
N LEU A 207 -4.54 7.06 -18.59
CA LEU A 207 -5.84 7.54 -18.18
C LEU A 207 -6.85 7.23 -19.27
N SER A 208 -8.03 6.75 -18.89
CA SER A 208 -9.16 6.58 -19.82
C SER A 208 -9.77 7.91 -20.27
N ARG A 209 -9.55 9.00 -19.51
CA ARG A 209 -9.99 10.38 -19.81
C ARG A 209 -8.90 11.39 -19.43
N PRO A 210 -7.78 11.40 -20.16
CA PRO A 210 -6.57 12.07 -19.72
C PRO A 210 -6.75 13.59 -19.55
N GLU A 211 -7.49 14.27 -20.43
CA GLU A 211 -7.59 15.73 -20.45
C GLU A 211 -8.26 16.28 -19.20
N LEU A 212 -9.38 15.68 -18.79
CA LEU A 212 -10.13 16.11 -17.60
C LEU A 212 -9.34 15.86 -16.32
N THR A 213 -8.72 14.68 -16.20
CA THR A 213 -7.90 14.33 -15.03
C THR A 213 -6.68 15.24 -14.93
N ILE A 214 -5.99 15.49 -16.05
CA ILE A 214 -4.86 16.43 -16.11
C ILE A 214 -5.29 17.84 -15.67
N ARG A 215 -6.43 18.34 -16.16
CA ARG A 215 -6.97 19.64 -15.75
C ARG A 215 -7.22 19.71 -14.24
N LYS A 216 -7.81 18.66 -13.66
CA LYS A 216 -8.05 18.56 -12.22
C LYS A 216 -6.76 18.49 -11.40
N ILE A 217 -5.77 17.71 -11.85
CA ILE A 217 -4.44 17.65 -11.22
C ILE A 217 -3.79 19.03 -11.21
N ARG A 218 -3.77 19.74 -12.35
CA ARG A 218 -3.22 21.11 -12.42
C ARG A 218 -3.94 22.07 -11.48
N ALA A 219 -5.27 22.00 -11.40
CA ALA A 219 -6.04 22.84 -10.48
C ALA A 219 -5.67 22.55 -9.02
N PHE A 220 -5.53 21.28 -8.64
CA PHE A 220 -5.08 20.86 -7.31
C PHE A 220 -3.69 21.43 -6.96
N LEU A 221 -2.74 21.33 -7.88
CA LEU A 221 -1.37 21.81 -7.66
C LEU A 221 -1.31 23.34 -7.48
N ARG A 222 -2.12 24.09 -8.24
CA ARG A 222 -2.23 25.55 -8.09
C ARG A 222 -2.77 25.95 -6.72
N VAL A 223 -3.84 25.29 -6.27
CA VAL A 223 -4.45 25.58 -4.96
C VAL A 223 -3.48 25.25 -3.82
N LYS A 224 -2.75 24.13 -3.92
CA LYS A 224 -1.77 23.73 -2.91
C LYS A 224 -0.60 24.72 -2.84
N SER A 225 -0.04 25.11 -3.99
CA SER A 225 1.03 26.12 -4.05
C SER A 225 0.63 27.47 -3.45
N LEU A 226 -0.62 27.91 -3.66
CA LEU A 226 -1.14 29.14 -3.05
C LEU A 226 -1.29 29.05 -1.53
N LYS A 227 -1.66 27.88 -1.00
CA LYS A 227 -1.74 27.65 0.46
C LYS A 227 -0.36 27.62 1.10
N ASP A 228 0.59 26.93 0.47
CA ASP A 228 1.97 26.84 0.96
C ASP A 228 2.61 28.24 1.01
N ARG A 229 2.46 29.05 -0.05
CA ARG A 229 2.94 30.44 -0.07
C ARG A 229 2.27 31.34 0.97
N LYS A 230 0.97 31.16 1.23
CA LYS A 230 0.27 31.92 2.29
C LYS A 230 0.80 31.56 3.66
N LEU A 231 1.01 30.27 3.95
CA LEU A 231 1.61 29.82 5.20
C LEU A 231 3.02 30.41 5.36
N ASP A 232 3.88 30.31 4.35
CA ASP A 232 5.25 30.88 4.40
C ASP A 232 5.23 32.40 4.64
N SER A 233 4.31 33.13 4.02
CA SER A 233 4.14 34.57 4.27
C SER A 233 3.65 34.89 5.68
N MET A 234 2.81 34.03 6.27
CA MET A 234 2.33 34.20 7.65
C MET A 234 3.45 33.92 8.66
N TRP A 235 4.27 32.89 8.43
CA TRP A 235 5.45 32.61 9.25
C TRP A 235 6.49 33.73 9.15
N TRP A 236 6.79 34.23 7.94
CA TRP A 236 7.71 35.34 7.73
C TRP A 236 7.25 36.62 8.45
N ASN A 237 5.97 36.97 8.34
CA ASN A 237 5.40 38.14 9.02
C ASN A 237 5.35 37.98 10.55
N ALA A 238 5.09 36.77 11.06
CA ALA A 238 5.12 36.49 12.49
C ALA A 238 6.54 36.64 13.08
N THR A 239 7.58 36.28 12.32
CA THR A 239 8.98 36.47 12.75
C THR A 239 9.47 37.92 12.72
N GLN A 240 8.81 38.81 11.97
CA GLN A 240 9.14 40.24 11.92
C GLN A 240 8.48 41.07 13.04
N ASN A 241 7.46 40.54 13.72
CA ASN A 241 6.73 41.20 14.81
C ASN A 241 7.25 40.84 16.22
N VAL A 242 8.45 40.24 16.34
CA VAL A 242 9.10 39.89 17.62
C VAL A 242 10.32 40.80 17.87
N LYS A 243 10.17 42.10 17.66
CA LYS A 243 11.14 43.12 18.09
C LYS A 243 10.44 44.20 18.89
#